data_AF-A0AAD6PI73-F1
#
_entry.id   AF-A0AAD6PI73-F1
#
_cell.length_a   1.000
_cell.length_b   1.000
_cell.length_c   1.000
_cell.angle_alpha   90.00
_cell.angle_beta   90.00
_cell.angle_gamma   90.00
#
_symmetry.space_group_name_H-M   'P 1'
#
loop_
_entity.id
_entity.type
_entity.pdbx_description
1 polymer ?
#
loop_
_entity_poly.entity_id
_entity_poly.type
_entity_poly.pdbx_seq_one_letter_code
_entity_poly.pdbx_strand_id
1 'polypeptide(L)'
;MAMETSTISSSSSNEDFAVGCLLSIKTTLGEEFDGQVMTFDRPSNVLVLQEGSKHGPKRDIRFLKANYIKEFSLLGQAEDPLDINKCYIDLHSLQAREELALRQAEADAERIGVGVTAEAQSIFDALSKTYVPLFYFLGVYISLLASVSCSLNSRDFSNANRYNLD
;
A
#
# COMPACT_ATOMS: atom_id res chain seq x y z
N MET A 1 27.45 -41.44 5.28
CA MET A 1 27.82 -40.33 6.19
C MET A 1 26.53 -39.63 6.56
N ALA A 2 26.07 -39.82 7.79
CA ALA A 2 24.87 -39.17 8.29
C ALA A 2 25.14 -37.66 8.43
N MET A 3 24.22 -36.83 7.96
CA MET A 3 24.16 -35.41 8.27
C MET A 3 23.80 -35.28 9.75
N GLU A 4 24.72 -34.74 10.55
CA GLU A 4 24.44 -34.40 11.94
C GLU A 4 23.40 -33.28 11.97
N THR A 5 22.17 -33.64 12.33
CA THR A 5 21.17 -32.71 12.85
C THR A 5 21.66 -32.25 14.22
N SER A 6 22.20 -31.05 14.28
CA SER A 6 22.53 -30.39 15.55
C SER A 6 21.24 -29.96 16.23
N THR A 7 20.71 -30.86 17.07
CA THR A 7 19.67 -30.55 18.05
C THR A 7 20.28 -29.61 19.10
N ILE A 8 19.97 -28.32 19.03
CA ILE A 8 20.40 -27.36 20.04
C ILE A 8 19.58 -27.60 21.31
N SER A 9 20.27 -28.12 22.32
CA SER A 9 19.78 -28.29 23.68
C SER A 9 19.57 -26.93 24.35
N SER A 10 18.38 -26.73 24.90
CA SER A 10 17.95 -25.60 25.73
C SER A 10 18.98 -25.19 26.80
N SER A 11 19.60 -24.02 26.68
CA SER A 11 20.02 -23.15 27.80
C SER A 11 20.84 -21.90 27.41
N SER A 12 20.25 -20.90 26.72
CA SER A 12 20.72 -19.50 26.80
C SER A 12 19.82 -18.53 26.00
N SER A 13 18.63 -18.27 26.54
CA SER A 13 17.55 -17.43 25.97
C SER A 13 17.86 -15.94 25.75
N ASN A 14 19.13 -15.54 25.59
CA ASN A 14 19.54 -14.16 25.39
C ASN A 14 20.48 -13.94 24.19
N GLU A 15 21.17 -14.96 23.70
CA GLU A 15 22.08 -14.82 22.55
C GLU A 15 21.45 -15.27 21.23
N ASP A 16 20.30 -15.96 21.30
CA ASP A 16 19.62 -16.52 20.14
C ASP A 16 18.88 -15.47 19.29
N PHE A 17 18.60 -14.28 19.84
CA PHE A 17 17.94 -13.17 19.14
C PHE A 17 18.93 -12.06 18.76
N ALA A 18 20.09 -12.44 18.22
CA ALA A 18 21.03 -11.46 17.70
C ALA A 18 20.43 -10.66 16.53
N VAL A 19 20.67 -9.35 16.51
CA VAL A 19 20.21 -8.46 15.44
C VAL A 19 20.82 -8.89 14.10
N GLY A 20 20.00 -8.88 13.05
CA GLY A 20 20.39 -9.29 11.71
C GLY A 20 20.25 -10.79 11.43
N CYS A 21 19.98 -11.62 12.44
CA CYS A 21 19.72 -13.05 12.24
C CYS A 21 18.39 -13.29 11.52
N LEU A 22 18.39 -14.18 10.52
CA LEU A 22 17.19 -14.71 9.88
C LEU A 22 16.71 -15.91 10.67
N LEU A 23 15.52 -15.82 11.24
CA LEU A 23 14.91 -16.88 12.04
C LEU A 23 13.67 -17.41 11.34
N SER A 24 13.52 -18.73 11.33
CA SER A 24 12.24 -19.39 11.10
C SER A 24 11.61 -19.65 12.46
N ILE A 25 10.43 -19.09 12.70
CA ILE A 25 9.78 -19.10 14.01
C ILE A 25 8.44 -19.81 13.89
N LYS A 26 8.17 -20.67 14.87
CA LYS A 26 6.88 -21.30 15.04
C LYS A 26 6.26 -20.91 16.37
N THR A 27 5.04 -20.40 16.31
CA THR A 27 4.32 -19.94 17.50
C THR A 27 3.59 -21.09 18.18
N THR A 28 3.22 -20.89 19.44
CA THR A 28 2.34 -21.82 20.18
C THR A 28 0.94 -21.93 19.58
N LEU A 29 0.54 -20.96 18.75
CA LEU A 29 -0.71 -20.95 17.99
C LEU A 29 -0.62 -21.76 16.68
N GLY A 30 0.57 -22.29 16.34
CA GLY A 30 0.79 -23.08 15.13
C GLY A 30 1.09 -22.25 13.88
N GLU A 31 1.30 -20.94 14.02
CA GLU A 31 1.76 -20.10 12.91
C GLU A 31 3.26 -20.30 12.70
N GLU A 32 3.68 -20.40 11.45
CA GLU A 32 5.08 -20.54 11.05
C GLU A 32 5.42 -19.44 10.06
N PHE A 33 6.49 -18.69 10.33
CA PHE A 33 6.93 -17.60 9.47
C PHE A 33 8.43 -17.35 9.62
N ASP A 34 9.01 -16.78 8.57
CA ASP A 34 10.41 -16.42 8.51
C ASP A 34 10.56 -14.91 8.61
N GLY A 35 11.54 -14.45 9.39
CA GLY A 35 11.79 -13.03 9.57
C GLY A 35 13.21 -12.72 10.01
N GLN A 36 13.68 -11.52 9.66
CA GLN A 36 14.95 -11.00 10.15
C GLN A 36 14.74 -10.30 11.49
N VAL A 37 15.56 -10.61 12.49
CA VAL A 37 15.56 -9.92 13.78
C VAL A 37 16.06 -8.49 13.60
N MET A 38 15.18 -7.52 13.84
CA MET A 38 15.55 -6.10 13.87
C MET A 38 16.04 -5.70 15.25
N THR A 39 15.31 -6.09 16.29
CA THR A 39 15.67 -5.81 17.67
C THR A 39 14.90 -6.72 18.63
N PHE A 40 15.43 -6.87 19.84
CA PHE A 40 14.79 -7.61 20.92
C PHE A 40 14.82 -6.77 22.20
N ASP A 41 13.64 -6.39 22.68
CA ASP A 41 13.50 -5.64 23.92
C ASP A 41 13.36 -6.59 25.11
N ARG A 42 14.44 -6.71 25.88
CA ARG A 42 14.53 -7.58 27.07
C ARG A 42 13.47 -7.29 28.14
N PRO A 43 13.24 -6.03 28.59
CA PRO A 43 12.24 -5.75 29.63
C PRO A 43 10.80 -6.07 29.20
N SER A 44 10.41 -5.82 27.95
CA SER A 44 9.06 -6.16 27.48
C SER A 44 8.93 -7.57 26.91
N ASN A 45 10.05 -8.26 26.69
CA ASN A 45 10.16 -9.56 26.04
C ASN A 45 9.51 -9.55 24.64
N VAL A 46 9.73 -8.47 23.89
CA VAL A 46 9.19 -8.26 22.55
C VAL A 46 10.31 -8.39 21.51
N LEU A 47 10.10 -9.31 20.58
CA LEU A 47 10.92 -9.53 19.40
C LEU A 47 10.32 -8.77 18.22
N VAL A 48 11.13 -7.94 17.57
CA VAL A 48 10.75 -7.19 16.37
C VAL A 48 11.40 -7.85 15.17
N LEU A 49 10.56 -8.30 14.25
CA LEU A 49 10.96 -9.04 13.06
C LEU A 49 10.53 -8.29 11.82
N GLN A 50 11.39 -8.32 10.80
CA GLN A 50 11.05 -7.89 9.46
C GLN A 50 10.73 -9.11 8.62
N GLU A 51 9.48 -9.24 8.18
CA GLU A 51 9.10 -10.27 7.22
C GLU A 51 9.59 -9.89 5.83
N GLY A 52 10.27 -10.83 5.18
CA GLY A 52 10.66 -10.69 3.78
C GLY A 52 9.41 -10.78 2.90
N SER A 53 9.01 -9.70 2.24
CA SER A 53 7.94 -9.80 1.25
C SER A 53 8.46 -10.58 0.05
N LYS A 54 7.73 -11.64 -0.33
CA LYS A 54 7.99 -12.37 -1.59
C LYS A 54 7.67 -11.53 -2.83
N HIS A 55 7.13 -10.31 -2.66
CA HIS A 55 6.68 -9.46 -3.74
C HIS A 55 6.77 -7.96 -3.35
N GLY A 56 7.86 -7.30 -3.74
CA GLY A 56 7.98 -5.83 -3.75
C GLY A 56 8.88 -5.21 -2.67
N PRO A 57 9.04 -3.87 -2.69
CA PRO A 57 9.91 -3.14 -1.76
C PRO A 57 9.29 -3.00 -0.35
N LYS A 58 8.04 -3.44 -0.14
CA LYS A 58 7.35 -3.33 1.14
C LYS A 58 7.92 -4.37 2.10
N ARG A 59 8.39 -3.92 3.26
CA ARG A 59 8.85 -4.77 4.37
C ARG A 59 7.81 -4.64 5.47
N ASP A 60 7.17 -5.75 5.83
CA ASP A 60 6.20 -5.78 6.92
C ASP A 60 6.95 -6.06 8.24
N ILE A 61 6.66 -5.26 9.26
CA ILE A 61 7.28 -5.37 10.59
C ILE A 61 6.30 -6.08 11.52
N ARG A 62 6.74 -7.17 12.15
CA ARG A 62 5.97 -7.94 13.13
C ARG A 62 6.57 -7.78 14.52
N PHE A 63 5.69 -7.54 15.49
CA PHE A 63 6.01 -7.60 16.91
C PHE A 63 5.53 -8.93 17.47
N LEU A 64 6.42 -9.68 18.11
CA LEU A 64 6.11 -10.98 18.70
C LEU A 64 6.61 -11.03 20.13
N LYS A 65 5.75 -11.40 21.08
CA LYS A 65 6.21 -11.69 22.45
C LYS A 65 6.96 -13.01 22.44
N ALA A 66 8.19 -13.05 22.95
CA ALA A 66 8.99 -14.28 22.94
C ALA A 66 8.35 -15.43 23.73
N ASN A 67 7.44 -15.14 24.67
CA ASN A 67 6.62 -16.15 25.38
C ASN A 67 5.74 -17.01 24.46
N TYR A 68 5.38 -16.52 23.28
CA TYR A 68 4.54 -17.25 22.32
C TYR A 68 5.36 -18.02 21.28
N ILE A 69 6.68 -17.97 21.36
CA ILE A 69 7.56 -18.77 20.51
C ILE A 69 7.62 -20.18 21.08
N LYS A 70 7.19 -21.16 20.28
CA LYS A 70 7.29 -22.58 20.64
C LYS A 70 8.67 -23.12 20.29
N GLU A 71 9.10 -22.87 19.05
CA GLU A 71 10.38 -23.28 18.52
C GLU A 71 10.84 -22.25 17.47
N PHE A 72 12.14 -22.08 17.32
CA PHE A 72 12.71 -21.27 16.26
C PHE A 72 14.01 -21.90 15.77
N SER A 73 14.40 -21.61 14.53
CA SER A 73 15.65 -22.07 13.91
C SER A 73 16.36 -20.93 13.20
N LEU A 74 17.69 -20.94 13.27
CA LEU A 74 18.53 -19.95 12.59
C LEU A 74 18.72 -20.37 11.13
N LEU A 75 18.19 -19.57 10.21
CA LEU A 75 18.33 -19.76 8.76
C LEU A 75 19.59 -19.11 8.20
N GLY A 76 20.10 -18.07 8.86
CA GLY A 76 21.32 -17.37 8.44
C GLY A 76 21.48 -16.00 9.09
N GLN A 77 22.43 -15.23 8.59
CA GLN A 77 22.66 -13.85 9.00
C GLN A 77 22.54 -12.94 7.78
N ALA A 78 21.69 -11.93 7.89
CA ALA A 78 21.52 -10.89 6.88
C ALA A 78 22.05 -9.56 7.43
N GLU A 79 22.35 -8.63 6.51
CA GLU A 79 22.83 -7.30 6.90
C GLU A 79 21.79 -6.58 7.75
N ASP A 80 22.24 -5.87 8.78
CA ASP A 80 21.37 -5.13 9.69
C ASP A 80 20.57 -4.07 8.91
N PRO A 81 19.23 -4.17 8.85
CA PRO A 81 18.39 -3.19 8.16
C PRO A 81 18.42 -1.82 8.84
N LEU A 82 18.91 -1.73 10.08
CA LEU A 82 19.05 -0.49 10.85
C LEU A 82 20.46 0.09 10.80
N ASP A 83 21.35 -0.42 9.94
CA ASP A 83 22.70 0.13 9.80
C ASP A 83 22.66 1.60 9.39
N ILE A 84 23.00 2.46 10.34
CA ILE A 84 23.02 3.93 10.18
C ILE A 84 23.91 4.32 9.01
N ASN A 85 24.99 3.56 8.75
CA ASN A 85 25.93 3.84 7.67
C ASN A 85 25.35 3.55 6.28
N LYS A 86 24.29 2.74 6.20
CA LYS A 86 23.59 2.39 4.95
C LYS A 86 22.24 3.10 4.80
N CYS A 87 21.84 3.90 5.78
CA CYS A 87 20.62 4.71 5.72
C CYS A 87 20.83 5.90 4.75
N TYR A 88 20.69 5.63 3.44
CA TYR A 88 20.74 6.66 2.41
C TYR A 88 19.39 7.37 2.30
N ILE A 89 19.33 8.61 2.76
CA ILE A 89 18.17 9.49 2.59
C ILE A 89 18.41 10.32 1.33
N ASP A 90 17.64 10.07 0.27
CA ASP A 90 17.70 10.88 -0.96
C ASP A 90 17.03 12.24 -0.74
N LEU A 91 17.85 13.24 -0.40
CA LEU A 91 17.40 14.62 -0.17
C LEU A 91 16.70 15.21 -1.39
N HIS A 92 17.10 14.86 -2.61
CA HIS A 92 16.48 15.39 -3.82
C HIS A 92 15.05 14.87 -3.97
N SER A 93 14.82 13.59 -3.70
CA SER A 93 13.46 13.03 -3.68
C SER A 93 12.58 13.67 -2.60
N LEU A 94 13.15 14.03 -1.44
CA LEU A 94 12.42 14.72 -0.38
C LEU A 94 12.01 16.13 -0.82
N GLN A 95 12.95 16.89 -1.38
CA GLN A 95 12.71 18.23 -1.89
C GLN A 95 11.69 18.24 -3.02
N ALA A 96 11.75 17.28 -3.95
CA ALA A 96 10.76 17.15 -5.02
C ALA A 96 9.34 16.89 -4.47
N ARG A 97 9.22 16.06 -3.41
CA ARG A 97 7.92 15.81 -2.76
C ARG A 97 7.41 17.03 -1.99
N GLU A 98 8.32 17.75 -1.35
CA GLU A 98 8.00 19.01 -0.66
C GLU A 98 7.50 20.07 -1.65
N GLU A 99 8.22 20.28 -2.75
CA GLU A 99 7.84 21.25 -3.79
C GLU A 99 6.47 20.91 -4.41
N LEU A 100 6.20 19.61 -4.65
CA LEU A 100 4.89 19.16 -5.12
C LEU A 100 3.79 19.45 -4.10
N ALA A 101 4.05 19.22 -2.82
CA ALA A 101 3.08 19.50 -1.76
C ALA A 101 2.80 21.00 -1.61
N LEU A 102 3.83 21.84 -1.70
CA LEU A 102 3.70 23.30 -1.69
C LEU A 102 2.88 23.80 -2.88
N ARG A 103 3.21 23.36 -4.10
CA ARG A 103 2.47 23.74 -5.31
C ARG A 103 1.00 23.31 -5.24
N GLN A 104 0.73 22.13 -4.69
CA GLN A 104 -0.64 21.66 -4.47
C GLN A 104 -1.38 22.54 -3.46
N ALA A 105 -0.73 22.90 -2.35
CA ALA A 105 -1.31 23.78 -1.34
C ALA A 105 -1.59 25.18 -1.88
N GLU A 106 -0.69 25.73 -2.72
CA GLU A 106 -0.88 27.01 -3.41
C GLU A 106 -2.08 26.95 -4.36
N ALA A 107 -2.16 25.93 -5.22
CA ALA A 107 -3.30 25.72 -6.11
C ALA A 107 -4.62 25.55 -5.36
N ASP A 108 -4.60 24.86 -4.22
CA ASP A 108 -5.78 24.72 -3.36
C ASP A 108 -6.16 26.05 -2.69
N ALA A 109 -5.20 26.87 -2.27
CA ALA A 109 -5.46 28.19 -1.70
C ALA A 109 -6.05 29.18 -2.73
N GLU A 110 -5.55 29.15 -3.98
CA GLU A 110 -6.10 29.94 -5.09
C GLU A 110 -7.56 29.56 -5.41
N ARG A 111 -7.94 28.31 -5.13
CA ARG A 111 -9.29 27.78 -5.36
C ARG A 111 -10.29 28.16 -4.28
N ILE A 112 -9.86 28.62 -3.11
CA ILE A 112 -10.75 29.06 -2.03
C ILE A 112 -11.36 30.42 -2.42
N GLY A 113 -12.67 30.44 -2.67
CA GLY A 113 -13.39 31.67 -2.97
C GLY A 113 -13.30 32.71 -1.84
N VAL A 114 -13.27 33.99 -2.19
CA VAL A 114 -13.22 35.10 -1.22
C VAL A 114 -14.42 35.02 -0.26
N GLY A 115 -14.16 34.85 1.04
CA GLY A 115 -15.18 34.84 2.10
C GLY A 115 -15.81 33.47 2.40
N VAL A 116 -15.27 32.37 1.87
CA VAL A 116 -15.75 31.01 2.16
C VAL A 116 -15.15 30.52 3.49
N THR A 117 -15.99 29.98 4.38
CA THR A 117 -15.53 29.39 5.65
C THR A 117 -14.90 28.01 5.41
N ALA A 118 -13.98 27.58 6.30
CA ALA A 118 -13.28 26.31 6.17
C ALA A 118 -14.24 25.10 6.11
N GLU A 119 -15.33 25.17 6.87
CA GLU A 119 -16.39 24.16 6.87
C GLU A 119 -17.11 24.09 5.53
N ALA A 120 -17.42 25.24 4.92
CA ALA A 120 -18.10 25.31 3.62
C ALA A 120 -17.21 24.76 2.49
N GLN A 121 -15.91 25.08 2.51
CA GLN A 121 -14.95 24.53 1.54
C GLN A 121 -14.79 23.01 1.70
N SER A 122 -14.73 22.51 2.95
CA SER A 122 -14.66 21.07 3.23
C SER A 122 -15.90 20.32 2.72
N ILE A 123 -17.09 20.92 2.87
CA ILE A 123 -18.33 20.34 2.35
C ILE A 123 -18.29 20.32 0.81
N PHE A 124 -17.92 21.43 0.17
CA PHE A 124 -17.80 21.50 -1.29
C PHE A 124 -16.79 20.49 -1.86
N ASP A 125 -15.64 20.33 -1.21
CA ASP A 125 -14.60 19.39 -1.62
C ASP A 125 -15.06 17.93 -1.47
N ALA A 126 -15.78 17.61 -0.40
CA ALA A 126 -16.36 16.27 -0.20
C ALA A 126 -17.46 15.95 -1.23
N LEU A 127 -18.32 16.93 -1.52
CA LEU A 127 -19.37 16.80 -2.52
C LEU A 127 -18.79 16.69 -3.93
N SER A 128 -17.85 17.56 -4.31
CA SER A 128 -17.25 17.54 -5.65
C SER A 128 -16.50 16.23 -5.93
N LYS A 129 -15.78 15.67 -4.95
CA LYS A 129 -15.13 14.35 -5.07
C LYS A 129 -16.12 13.21 -5.31
N THR A 130 -17.36 13.33 -4.84
CA THR A 130 -18.37 12.27 -4.90
C THR A 130 -19.25 12.36 -6.15
N TYR A 131 -19.66 13.58 -6.54
CA TYR A 131 -20.71 13.78 -7.55
C TYR A 131 -20.19 14.18 -8.93
N VAL A 132 -19.01 14.81 -9.03
CA VAL A 132 -18.45 15.27 -10.31
C VAL A 132 -18.21 14.11 -11.31
N PRO A 133 -17.73 12.91 -10.91
CA PRO A 133 -17.63 11.78 -11.83
C PRO A 133 -19.01 11.37 -12.39
N LEU A 134 -20.04 11.32 -11.55
CA LEU A 134 -21.39 10.91 -11.96
C LEU A 134 -22.01 11.85 -12.99
N PHE A 135 -21.77 13.17 -12.87
CA PHE A 135 -22.28 14.14 -13.84
C PHE A 135 -21.55 14.08 -15.19
N TYR A 136 -20.24 13.81 -15.22
CA TYR A 136 -19.53 13.57 -16.48
C TYR A 136 -19.99 12.26 -17.15
N PHE A 137 -20.21 11.19 -16.39
CA PHE A 137 -20.71 9.93 -16.94
C PHE A 137 -22.15 10.04 -17.46
N LEU A 138 -23.04 10.74 -16.76
CA LEU A 138 -24.40 11.02 -17.28
C LEU A 138 -24.37 11.91 -18.53
N GLY A 139 -23.51 12.93 -18.57
CA GLY A 139 -23.38 13.82 -19.72
C GLY A 139 -22.92 13.07 -20.98
N VAL A 140 -21.87 12.26 -20.86
CA VAL A 140 -21.37 11.43 -21.97
C VAL A 140 -22.41 10.38 -22.41
N TYR A 141 -23.12 9.76 -21.47
CA TYR A 141 -24.16 8.77 -21.77
C TYR A 141 -25.37 9.38 -22.51
N ILE A 142 -25.83 10.57 -22.10
CA ILE A 142 -26.92 11.27 -22.79
C ILE A 142 -26.49 11.68 -24.20
N SER A 143 -25.26 12.18 -24.40
CA SER A 143 -24.75 12.49 -25.74
C SER A 143 -24.66 11.24 -26.63
N LEU A 144 -24.21 10.09 -26.08
CA LEU A 144 -24.16 8.83 -26.83
C LEU A 144 -25.56 8.35 -27.23
N LEU A 145 -26.55 8.42 -26.34
CA LEU A 145 -27.93 8.06 -26.64
C LEU A 145 -28.54 8.98 -27.71
N ALA A 146 -28.26 10.28 -27.65
CA ALA A 146 -28.71 11.23 -28.68
C ALA A 146 -28.12 10.88 -30.06
N SER A 147 -26.83 10.53 -30.14
CA SER A 147 -26.19 10.09 -31.39
C SER A 147 -26.75 8.77 -31.92
N VAL A 148 -27.02 7.78 -31.06
CA VAL A 148 -27.61 6.50 -31.45
C VAL A 148 -29.05 6.68 -31.94
N SER A 149 -29.86 7.52 -31.26
CA SER A 149 -31.22 7.82 -31.68
C SER A 149 -31.26 8.60 -33.02
N CYS A 150 -30.30 9.52 -33.23
CA CYS A 150 -30.16 10.24 -34.49
C CYS A 150 -29.77 9.28 -35.64
N SER A 151 -28.87 8.32 -35.39
CA SER A 151 -28.47 7.30 -36.37
C SER A 151 -29.57 6.28 -36.69
N LEU A 152 -30.49 5.99 -35.77
CA LEU A 152 -31.65 5.13 -36.02
C LEU A 152 -32.71 5.85 -36.88
N ASN A 153 -33.01 7.11 -36.57
CA ASN A 153 -33.99 7.90 -37.33
C ASN A 153 -33.56 8.17 -38.80
N SER A 154 -32.27 8.32 -39.08
CA SER A 154 -31.77 8.45 -40.47
C SER A 154 -31.87 7.15 -41.29
N ARG A 155 -31.90 5.97 -40.65
CA ARG A 155 -32.05 4.68 -41.36
C ARG A 155 -33.50 4.39 -41.73
N ASP A 156 -34.46 4.80 -40.90
CA ASP A 156 -35.89 4.65 -41.21
C ASP A 156 -36.33 5.58 -42.35
N PHE A 157 -35.78 6.81 -42.42
CA PHE A 157 -36.05 7.73 -43.54
C PHE A 157 -35.45 7.27 -44.88
N SER A 158 -34.35 6.52 -44.86
CA SER A 158 -33.76 5.96 -46.09
C SER A 158 -34.53 4.75 -46.63
N ASN A 159 -35.26 4.01 -45.77
CA ASN A 159 -36.06 2.87 -46.19
C ASN A 159 -37.49 3.24 -46.65
N ALA A 160 -38.03 4.39 -46.21
CA ALA A 160 -39.34 4.87 -46.63
C ALA A 160 -39.40 5.37 -48.09
N ASN A 161 -38.24 5.74 -48.68
CA ASN A 161 -38.16 6.28 -50.04
C ASN A 161 -37.98 5.21 -51.15
N ARG A 162 -38.10 3.91 -50.83
CA ARG A 162 -38.00 2.81 -51.81
C ARG A 162 -39.33 2.16 -52.23
N TYR A 163 -40.45 2.59 -51.66
CA TYR A 163 -41.77 1.98 -51.91
C TYR A 163 -42.77 2.86 -52.67
N ASN A 164 -42.32 3.93 -53.34
CA ASN A 164 -43.18 4.71 -54.26
C ASN A 164 -42.39 5.04 -55.53
N LEU A 165 -42.36 4.10 -56.46
CA LEU A 165 -42.05 4.27 -57.88
C LEU A 165 -42.71 3.10 -58.62
N ASP A 166 -44.05 3.17 -58.70
CA ASP A 166 -44.83 2.57 -59.79
C ASP A 166 -45.24 3.71 -60.74
#